data_AF-K6Z6G8-F1
#
_entry.id   AF-K6Z6G8-F1
#
_cell.length_a   1.000
_cell.length_b   1.000
_cell.length_c   1.000
_cell.angle_alpha   90.00
_cell.angle_beta   90.00
_cell.angle_gamma   90.00
#
_symmetry.space_group_name_H-M   'P 1'
#
loop_
_entity.id
_entity.type
_entity.pdbx_description
1 polymer ?
#
loop_
_entity_poly.entity_id
_entity_poly.type
_entity_poly.pdbx_seq_one_letter_code
_entity_poly.pdbx_strand_id
1 'polypeptide(L)'
;QGTATSAGSRALPFLLQLTKQPATRPSSVLPPDLRSAEAELQPPRRPPMAVKVYVVYYSMYGHVGKLAEEIKKGASSVEGVEVKVWQVPEILSEEVLGKMGAPPKTDVPIISPQELAEADGILFGFPTRFGMMASQMKAFFDATGGLWREQSLAGKPAGVFFSTGTQGGGQETTPLTAVTQLTHHGMVFVPVGYTFGAKMFDMEKVQGGSPYGAGTFAGDGSRWPSEMELEHAFH
;
A
#
# COMPACT_ATOMS: atom_id res chain seq x y z
N GLN A 1 58.54 35.47 -13.35
CA GLN A 1 58.07 36.75 -12.77
C GLN A 1 56.60 36.53 -12.43
N GLY A 2 56.25 36.21 -11.18
CA GLY A 2 55.69 37.17 -10.20
C GLY A 2 54.29 37.61 -10.65
N THR A 3 53.18 37.38 -9.95
CA THR A 3 52.92 37.59 -8.52
C THR A 3 51.69 36.81 -8.05
N ALA A 4 51.73 36.40 -6.78
CA ALA A 4 50.65 35.78 -6.02
C ALA A 4 49.68 36.84 -5.44
N THR A 5 48.42 36.45 -5.24
CA THR A 5 47.54 37.00 -4.20
C THR A 5 46.69 35.90 -3.58
N SER A 6 46.46 36.07 -2.29
CA SER A 6 46.11 35.09 -1.28
C SER A 6 44.63 35.11 -0.88
N ALA A 7 44.09 33.94 -0.51
CA ALA A 7 43.17 33.70 0.62
C ALA A 7 42.85 32.19 0.55
N GLY A 8 43.05 31.33 1.55
CA GLY A 8 42.83 31.50 2.97
C GLY A 8 41.92 30.34 3.39
N SER A 9 42.49 29.18 3.72
CA SER A 9 41.78 28.13 4.47
C SER A 9 42.76 27.48 5.43
N ARG A 10 42.69 27.93 6.69
CA ARG A 10 43.48 27.39 7.79
C ARG A 10 42.71 26.23 8.42
N ALA A 11 43.43 25.12 8.52
CA ALA A 11 43.53 24.23 9.67
C ALA A 11 42.24 23.56 10.20
N LEU A 12 42.15 22.25 9.95
CA LEU A 12 41.82 21.29 11.01
C LEU A 12 42.90 20.21 11.04
N PRO A 13 43.68 20.14 12.14
CA PRO A 13 43.80 18.84 12.80
C PRO A 13 43.69 19.01 14.32
N PHE A 14 42.80 18.24 14.94
CA PHE A 14 42.93 17.98 16.37
C PHE A 14 42.61 16.52 16.66
N LEU A 15 43.70 15.77 16.83
CA LEU A 15 43.74 14.45 17.43
C LEU A 15 43.76 14.64 18.94
N LEU A 16 42.84 14.03 19.69
CA LEU A 16 43.19 13.49 21.00
C LEU A 16 42.21 12.40 21.44
N GLN A 17 42.75 11.20 21.58
CA GLN A 17 42.19 10.11 22.37
C GLN A 17 41.90 10.58 23.80
N LEU A 18 40.70 10.28 24.30
CA LEU A 18 40.44 10.19 25.72
C LEU A 18 39.94 8.79 26.06
N THR A 19 40.68 8.21 26.99
CA THR A 19 40.61 6.87 27.53
C THR A 19 39.43 6.66 28.47
N LYS A 20 38.94 5.41 28.48
CA LYS A 20 38.06 4.75 29.46
C LYS A 20 37.94 5.42 30.85
N GLN A 21 36.71 5.71 31.26
CA GLN A 21 36.20 5.43 32.61
C GLN A 21 34.71 5.04 32.51
N PRO A 22 34.24 3.97 33.17
CA PRO A 22 32.80 3.67 33.25
C PRO A 22 32.15 4.58 34.29
N ALA A 23 31.18 5.39 33.87
CA ALA A 23 30.32 6.13 34.79
C ALA A 23 29.42 5.13 35.52
N THR A 24 29.70 4.87 36.80
CA THR A 24 28.77 4.19 37.70
C THR A 24 27.53 5.06 37.87
N ARG A 25 26.38 4.62 37.35
CA ARG A 25 25.08 5.22 37.70
C ARG A 25 24.84 5.03 39.21
N PRO A 26 24.42 6.04 39.97
CA PRO A 26 23.87 5.80 41.28
C PRO A 26 22.60 4.96 41.10
N SER A 27 22.48 3.83 41.82
CA SER A 27 21.22 3.11 41.90
C SER A 27 20.23 3.99 42.67
N SER A 28 19.35 4.69 41.96
CA SER A 28 18.20 5.34 42.59
C SER A 28 17.19 4.24 42.94
N VAL A 29 17.39 3.59 44.08
CA VAL A 29 16.32 2.84 44.74
C VAL A 29 15.35 3.90 45.23
N LEU A 30 14.31 4.17 44.44
CA LEU A 30 13.20 5.02 44.87
C LEU A 30 12.52 4.36 46.10
N PRO A 31 12.08 5.15 47.10
CA PRO A 31 11.34 4.62 48.23
C PRO A 31 10.11 3.84 47.78
N PRO A 32 9.72 2.76 48.47
CA PRO A 32 8.62 1.87 48.07
C PRO A 32 7.24 2.54 47.98
N ASP A 33 7.09 3.75 48.51
CA ASP A 33 5.81 4.46 48.62
C ASP A 33 5.42 5.31 47.40
N LEU A 34 6.28 5.39 46.37
CA LEU A 34 5.99 6.14 45.13
C LEU A 34 5.60 5.25 43.95
N ARG A 35 5.80 3.92 44.04
CA ARG A 35 5.40 2.97 42.98
C ARG A 35 3.89 2.79 42.89
N SER A 36 3.19 3.01 44.00
CA SER A 36 1.72 2.93 44.12
C SER A 36 1.03 4.15 43.51
N ALA A 37 1.67 5.32 43.50
CA ALA A 37 1.09 6.57 42.99
C ALA A 37 1.16 6.71 41.46
N GLU A 38 2.12 6.06 40.79
CA GLU A 38 2.23 6.06 39.32
C GLU A 38 1.20 5.13 38.65
N ALA A 39 0.60 4.19 39.39
CA ALA A 39 -0.39 3.26 38.86
C ALA A 39 -1.79 3.89 38.67
N GLU A 40 -2.10 5.00 39.35
CA GLU A 40 -3.45 5.62 39.34
C GLU A 40 -3.60 6.83 38.43
N LEU A 41 -2.56 7.23 37.68
CA LEU A 41 -2.59 8.41 36.79
C LEU A 41 -2.55 8.09 35.30
N GLN A 42 -2.72 6.81 34.91
CA GLN A 42 -2.95 6.50 33.50
C GLN A 42 -4.38 6.90 33.13
N PRO A 43 -4.60 7.85 32.20
CA PRO A 43 -5.94 8.08 31.67
C PRO A 43 -6.48 6.75 31.12
N PRO A 44 -7.81 6.51 31.17
CA PRO A 44 -8.37 5.26 30.67
C PRO A 44 -7.82 5.00 29.28
N ARG A 45 -7.10 3.88 29.10
CA ARG A 45 -6.64 3.46 27.78
C ARG A 45 -7.89 3.40 26.92
N ARG A 46 -8.04 4.36 26.01
CA ARG A 46 -9.04 4.31 24.95
C ARG A 46 -8.92 2.89 24.37
N PRO A 47 -10.02 2.13 24.22
CA PRO A 47 -9.92 0.85 23.53
C PRO A 47 -9.20 1.14 22.20
N PRO A 48 -8.19 0.34 21.82
CA PRO A 48 -7.46 0.60 20.59
C PRO A 48 -8.51 0.67 19.48
N MET A 49 -8.64 1.85 18.87
CA MET A 49 -9.56 1.98 17.74
C MET A 49 -9.05 1.01 16.67
N ALA A 50 -9.93 0.15 16.18
CA ALA A 50 -9.55 -0.78 15.12
C ALA A 50 -9.01 0.01 13.92
N VAL A 51 -7.85 -0.40 13.42
CA VAL A 51 -7.21 0.18 12.23
C VAL A 51 -8.07 -0.18 11.03
N LYS A 52 -8.55 0.82 10.29
CA LYS A 52 -9.43 0.60 9.14
C LYS A 52 -8.61 0.48 7.86
N VAL A 53 -8.67 -0.68 7.22
CA VAL A 53 -8.05 -0.92 5.92
C VAL A 53 -9.13 -1.03 4.85
N TYR A 54 -9.05 -0.20 3.81
CA TYR A 54 -9.97 -0.29 2.68
C TYR A 54 -9.32 -1.02 1.51
N VAL A 55 -10.01 -2.02 0.97
CA VAL A 55 -9.67 -2.67 -0.29
C VAL A 55 -10.59 -2.07 -1.36
N VAL A 56 -10.07 -1.15 -2.15
CA VAL A 56 -10.82 -0.39 -3.15
C VAL A 56 -10.43 -0.87 -4.54
N TYR A 57 -11.36 -1.41 -5.32
CA TYR A 57 -11.00 -1.99 -6.61
C TYR A 57 -12.00 -1.74 -7.74
N TYR A 58 -11.49 -1.86 -8.96
CA TYR A 58 -12.30 -2.07 -10.16
C TYR A 58 -12.08 -3.49 -10.68
N SER A 59 -13.15 -4.17 -11.09
CA SER A 59 -13.04 -5.49 -11.73
C SER A 59 -14.15 -5.71 -12.74
N MET A 60 -13.82 -5.70 -14.03
CA MET A 60 -14.77 -6.00 -15.09
C MET A 60 -15.13 -7.50 -15.10
N TYR A 61 -14.14 -8.39 -15.19
CA TYR A 61 -14.34 -9.83 -15.37
C TYR A 61 -14.07 -10.66 -14.10
N GLY A 62 -14.23 -10.07 -12.91
CA GLY A 62 -14.09 -10.79 -11.62
C GLY A 62 -12.67 -11.09 -11.11
N HIS A 63 -11.64 -11.16 -11.97
CA HIS A 63 -10.27 -11.53 -11.57
C HIS A 63 -9.67 -10.68 -10.44
N VAL A 64 -9.81 -9.35 -10.53
CA VAL A 64 -9.33 -8.43 -9.48
C VAL A 64 -10.19 -8.56 -8.21
N GLY A 65 -11.49 -8.76 -8.38
CA GLY A 65 -12.39 -9.07 -7.25
C GLY A 65 -11.96 -10.34 -6.51
N LYS A 66 -11.49 -11.37 -7.23
CA LYS A 66 -10.99 -12.59 -6.61
C LYS A 66 -9.71 -12.35 -5.79
N LEU A 67 -8.79 -11.52 -6.27
CA LEU A 67 -7.63 -11.10 -5.47
C LEU A 67 -8.07 -10.26 -4.27
N ALA A 68 -9.05 -9.36 -4.43
CA ALA A 68 -9.57 -8.52 -3.35
C ALA A 68 -10.19 -9.33 -2.21
N GLU A 69 -10.88 -10.43 -2.52
CA GLU A 69 -11.38 -11.39 -1.52
C GLU A 69 -10.23 -11.99 -0.70
N GLU A 70 -9.13 -12.36 -1.35
CA GLU A 70 -8.00 -13.00 -0.69
C GLU A 70 -7.19 -12.01 0.14
N ILE A 71 -6.96 -10.81 -0.40
CA ILE A 71 -6.39 -9.66 0.32
C ILE A 71 -7.22 -9.34 1.57
N LYS A 72 -8.55 -9.35 1.46
CA LYS A 72 -9.43 -9.12 2.60
C LYS A 72 -9.15 -10.14 3.70
N LYS A 73 -9.00 -11.43 3.36
CA LYS A 73 -8.70 -12.48 4.35
C LYS A 73 -7.33 -12.26 5.00
N GLY A 74 -6.31 -11.95 4.19
CA GLY A 74 -4.96 -11.64 4.66
C GLY A 74 -4.95 -10.50 5.67
N ALA A 75 -5.48 -9.34 5.28
CA ALA A 75 -5.55 -8.16 6.14
C ALA A 75 -6.43 -8.38 7.39
N SER A 76 -7.53 -9.13 7.27
CA SER A 76 -8.42 -9.43 8.42
C SER A 76 -7.81 -10.43 9.40
N SER A 77 -6.72 -11.11 9.05
CA SER A 77 -6.01 -12.02 9.96
C SER A 77 -5.16 -11.28 11.00
N VAL A 78 -4.93 -9.98 10.81
CA VAL A 78 -4.15 -9.13 11.71
C VAL A 78 -5.03 -8.60 12.85
N GLU A 79 -4.60 -8.83 14.08
CA GLU A 79 -5.33 -8.37 15.27
C GLU A 79 -5.50 -6.84 15.27
N GLY A 80 -6.73 -6.38 15.53
CA GLY A 80 -7.05 -4.95 15.58
C GLY A 80 -7.24 -4.29 14.21
N VAL A 81 -7.27 -5.04 13.11
CA VAL A 81 -7.56 -4.52 11.76
C VAL A 81 -9.01 -4.81 11.35
N GLU A 82 -9.74 -3.79 10.95
CA GLU A 82 -11.06 -3.88 10.32
C GLU A 82 -10.91 -3.64 8.81
N VAL A 83 -11.31 -4.62 7.99
CA VAL A 83 -11.21 -4.52 6.53
C VAL A 83 -12.57 -4.27 5.88
N LYS A 84 -12.67 -3.22 5.07
CA LYS A 84 -13.83 -2.96 4.21
C LYS A 84 -13.46 -3.10 2.75
N VAL A 85 -14.33 -3.74 1.98
CA VAL A 85 -14.14 -3.98 0.54
C VAL A 85 -15.12 -3.12 -0.24
N TRP A 86 -14.59 -2.41 -1.23
CA TRP A 86 -15.32 -1.42 -2.00
C TRP A 86 -15.04 -1.56 -3.49
N GLN A 87 -16.06 -1.31 -4.30
CA GLN A 87 -15.91 -1.13 -5.74
C GLN A 87 -15.92 0.34 -6.11
N VAL A 88 -15.07 0.71 -7.06
CA VAL A 88 -15.20 2.03 -7.70
C VAL A 88 -16.38 2.03 -8.68
N PRO A 89 -17.02 3.19 -8.94
CA PRO A 89 -18.14 3.28 -9.87
C PRO A 89 -17.79 2.80 -11.28
N GLU A 90 -18.71 2.08 -11.90
CA GLU A 90 -18.66 1.78 -13.34
C GLU A 90 -19.05 3.04 -14.15
N ILE A 91 -18.34 3.28 -15.24
CA ILE A 91 -18.52 4.46 -16.11
C ILE A 91 -19.00 4.09 -17.52
N LEU A 92 -18.95 2.80 -17.88
CA LEU A 92 -19.48 2.30 -19.15
C LEU A 92 -21.00 2.11 -19.04
N SER A 93 -21.70 2.34 -20.16
CA SER A 93 -23.13 2.08 -20.22
C SER A 93 -23.41 0.57 -20.21
N GLU A 94 -24.60 0.19 -19.74
CA GLU A 94 -25.07 -1.21 -19.76
C GLU A 94 -25.03 -1.82 -21.17
N GLU A 95 -25.28 -1.02 -22.20
CA GLU A 95 -25.17 -1.47 -23.59
C GLU A 95 -23.73 -1.87 -23.96
N VAL A 96 -22.75 -1.04 -23.58
CA VAL A 96 -21.33 -1.33 -23.85
C VAL A 96 -20.89 -2.55 -23.04
N LEU A 97 -21.27 -2.62 -21.76
CA LEU A 97 -21.00 -3.77 -20.90
C LEU A 97 -21.57 -5.06 -21.48
N GLY A 98 -22.80 -5.02 -21.99
CA GLY A 98 -23.43 -6.16 -22.66
C GLY A 98 -22.66 -6.62 -23.90
N LYS A 99 -22.20 -5.67 -24.74
CA LYS A 99 -21.36 -6.00 -25.91
C LYS A 99 -19.99 -6.57 -25.54
N MET A 100 -19.45 -6.17 -24.39
CA MET A 100 -18.17 -6.65 -23.87
C MET A 100 -18.27 -7.98 -23.11
N GLY A 101 -19.48 -8.55 -22.97
CA GLY A 101 -19.69 -9.77 -22.20
C GLY A 101 -19.36 -9.61 -20.72
N ALA A 102 -19.55 -8.40 -20.17
CA ALA A 102 -19.30 -8.17 -18.75
C ALA A 102 -20.27 -9.02 -17.90
N PRO A 103 -19.78 -9.69 -16.84
CA PRO A 103 -20.64 -10.41 -15.91
C PRO A 103 -21.61 -9.45 -15.19
N PRO A 104 -22.68 -9.98 -14.56
CA PRO A 104 -23.58 -9.20 -13.72
C PRO A 104 -22.84 -8.45 -12.60
N LYS A 105 -23.42 -7.33 -12.19
CA LYS A 105 -22.93 -6.57 -11.02
C LYS A 105 -22.93 -7.44 -9.77
N THR A 106 -21.91 -7.25 -8.94
CA THR A 106 -21.79 -7.89 -7.63
C THR A 106 -22.45 -7.04 -6.55
N ASP A 107 -22.70 -7.64 -5.38
CA ASP A 107 -23.27 -6.94 -4.21
C ASP A 107 -22.24 -6.13 -3.40
N VAL A 108 -20.99 -6.03 -3.86
CA VAL A 108 -19.95 -5.22 -3.21
C VAL A 108 -20.35 -3.74 -3.28
N PRO A 109 -20.35 -3.00 -2.16
CA PRO A 109 -20.79 -1.62 -2.14
C PRO A 109 -19.84 -0.72 -2.96
N ILE A 110 -20.44 0.32 -3.55
CA ILE A 110 -19.72 1.33 -4.33
C ILE A 110 -19.24 2.44 -3.40
N ILE A 111 -17.95 2.79 -3.49
CA ILE A 111 -17.34 3.86 -2.69
C ILE A 111 -17.37 5.20 -3.43
N SER A 112 -17.62 6.29 -2.70
CA SER A 112 -17.38 7.66 -3.16
C SER A 112 -15.94 8.10 -2.86
N PRO A 113 -15.33 8.98 -3.68
CA PRO A 113 -13.96 9.42 -3.47
C PRO A 113 -13.68 9.95 -2.05
N GLN A 114 -14.64 10.65 -1.43
CA GLN A 114 -14.48 11.29 -0.13
C GLN A 114 -14.32 10.29 1.01
N GLU A 115 -14.91 9.10 0.90
CA GLU A 115 -14.83 8.04 1.92
C GLU A 115 -13.42 7.47 2.07
N LEU A 116 -12.50 7.71 1.12
CA LEU A 116 -11.10 7.32 1.26
C LEU A 116 -10.43 7.92 2.50
N ALA A 117 -10.87 9.10 2.95
CA ALA A 117 -10.31 9.76 4.12
C ALA A 117 -10.56 8.99 5.44
N GLU A 118 -11.59 8.12 5.46
CA GLU A 118 -11.97 7.33 6.64
C GLU A 118 -11.06 6.13 6.90
N ALA A 119 -10.32 5.69 5.89
CA ALA A 119 -9.38 4.58 6.00
C ALA A 119 -8.07 5.03 6.64
N ASP A 120 -7.45 4.16 7.44
CA ASP A 120 -6.08 4.34 7.91
C ASP A 120 -5.07 3.84 6.87
N GLY A 121 -5.42 2.81 6.09
CA GLY A 121 -4.62 2.29 4.97
C GLY A 121 -5.48 1.79 3.82
N ILE A 122 -4.96 1.82 2.59
CA ILE A 122 -5.75 1.52 1.38
C ILE A 122 -5.00 0.59 0.42
N LEU A 123 -5.68 -0.46 -0.06
CA LEU A 123 -5.18 -1.33 -1.12
C LEU A 123 -6.01 -1.08 -2.39
N PHE A 124 -5.35 -0.65 -3.47
CA PHE A 124 -6.01 -0.33 -4.72
C PHE A 124 -5.88 -1.46 -5.76
N GLY A 125 -7.02 -1.95 -6.24
CA GLY A 125 -7.09 -3.06 -7.19
C GLY A 125 -7.61 -2.65 -8.57
N PHE A 126 -6.92 -3.02 -9.66
CA PHE A 126 -7.44 -2.71 -11.00
C PHE A 126 -6.85 -3.62 -12.10
N PRO A 127 -7.62 -3.92 -13.16
CA PRO A 127 -7.07 -4.59 -14.33
C PRO A 127 -6.22 -3.60 -15.13
N THR A 128 -5.20 -4.11 -15.81
CA THR A 128 -4.39 -3.33 -16.74
C THR A 128 -5.22 -2.88 -17.93
N ARG A 129 -4.94 -1.66 -18.39
CA ARG A 129 -5.26 -1.18 -19.73
C ARG A 129 -3.98 -0.59 -20.30
N PHE A 130 -3.34 -1.34 -21.20
CA PHE A 130 -2.10 -0.94 -21.88
C PHE A 130 -0.99 -0.47 -20.94
N GLY A 131 -0.78 -1.19 -19.84
CA GLY A 131 0.27 -0.85 -18.88
C GLY A 131 -0.09 0.25 -17.90
N MET A 132 -1.36 0.65 -17.81
CA MET A 132 -1.90 1.60 -16.83
C MET A 132 -3.14 1.02 -16.13
N MET A 133 -3.65 1.71 -15.12
CA MET A 133 -4.94 1.37 -14.51
C MET A 133 -6.12 1.54 -15.50
N ALA A 134 -7.21 0.81 -15.27
CA ALA A 134 -8.44 1.00 -16.01
C ALA A 134 -9.02 2.42 -15.85
N SER A 135 -9.76 2.89 -16.86
CA SER A 135 -10.33 4.24 -16.87
C SER A 135 -11.29 4.50 -15.72
N GLN A 136 -11.98 3.48 -15.21
CA GLN A 136 -12.84 3.56 -14.03
C GLN A 136 -12.05 3.96 -12.78
N MET A 137 -10.91 3.28 -12.55
CA MET A 137 -10.02 3.61 -11.43
C MET A 137 -9.39 5.00 -11.63
N LYS A 138 -9.00 5.34 -12.87
CA LYS A 138 -8.45 6.66 -13.16
C LYS A 138 -9.47 7.78 -12.93
N ALA A 139 -10.71 7.60 -13.37
CA ALA A 139 -11.80 8.54 -13.15
C ALA A 139 -12.12 8.71 -11.65
N PHE A 140 -12.07 7.61 -10.88
CA PHE A 140 -12.20 7.65 -9.43
C PHE A 140 -11.09 8.52 -8.79
N PHE A 141 -9.82 8.31 -9.18
CA PHE A 141 -8.72 9.19 -8.74
C PHE A 141 -8.90 10.63 -9.20
N ASP A 142 -9.37 10.90 -10.43
CA ASP A 142 -9.59 12.27 -10.91
C ASP A 142 -10.65 13.02 -10.11
N ALA A 143 -11.60 12.30 -9.50
CA ALA A 143 -12.60 12.87 -8.59
C ALA A 143 -12.07 13.14 -7.16
N THR A 144 -10.79 12.88 -6.87
CA THR A 144 -10.18 13.10 -5.54
C THR A 144 -9.52 14.48 -5.37
N GLY A 145 -9.71 15.42 -6.31
CA GLY A 145 -9.07 16.75 -6.24
C GLY A 145 -9.32 17.52 -4.94
N GLY A 146 -10.48 17.33 -4.31
CA GLY A 146 -10.78 17.87 -2.98
C GLY A 146 -9.89 17.31 -1.88
N LEU A 147 -9.75 15.97 -1.83
CA LEU A 147 -8.88 15.28 -0.88
C LEU A 147 -7.42 15.63 -1.07
N TRP A 148 -6.99 15.75 -2.33
CA TRP A 148 -5.64 16.21 -2.67
C TRP A 148 -5.38 17.61 -2.11
N ARG A 149 -6.28 18.57 -2.38
CA ARG A 149 -6.14 19.95 -1.90
C ARG A 149 -6.07 20.03 -0.37
N GLU A 150 -6.82 19.18 0.32
CA GLU A 150 -6.88 19.12 1.79
C GLU A 150 -5.79 18.23 2.40
N GLN A 151 -5.01 17.53 1.57
CA GLN A 151 -4.00 16.56 1.98
C GLN A 151 -4.57 15.44 2.86
N SER A 152 -5.84 15.10 2.67
CA SER A 152 -6.58 14.16 3.54
C SER A 152 -6.09 12.71 3.42
N LEU A 153 -5.32 12.38 2.38
CA LEU A 153 -4.70 11.06 2.19
C LEU A 153 -3.21 11.03 2.55
N ALA A 154 -2.62 12.18 2.90
CA ALA A 154 -1.19 12.26 3.17
C ALA A 154 -0.79 11.39 4.37
N GLY A 155 0.32 10.66 4.25
CA GLY A 155 0.85 9.76 5.28
C GLY A 155 0.15 8.42 5.40
N LYS A 156 -1.01 8.22 4.76
CA LYS A 156 -1.71 6.92 4.79
C LYS A 156 -0.96 5.89 3.95
N PRO A 157 -0.69 4.67 4.48
CA PRO A 157 -0.11 3.59 3.68
C PRO A 157 -1.04 3.16 2.55
N ALA A 158 -0.46 2.92 1.38
CA ALA A 158 -1.17 2.42 0.22
C ALA A 158 -0.39 1.32 -0.52
N GLY A 159 -1.06 0.22 -0.83
CA GLY A 159 -0.55 -0.82 -1.72
C GLY A 159 -1.40 -0.96 -2.98
N VAL A 160 -0.92 -1.74 -3.94
CA VAL A 160 -1.61 -1.97 -5.21
C VAL A 160 -1.65 -3.46 -5.56
N PHE A 161 -2.71 -3.87 -6.25
CA PHE A 161 -2.83 -5.20 -6.82
C PHE A 161 -3.54 -5.14 -8.17
N PHE A 162 -3.27 -6.09 -9.06
CA PHE A 162 -3.66 -5.93 -10.46
C PHE A 162 -3.90 -7.25 -11.21
N SER A 163 -4.55 -7.15 -12.36
CA SER A 163 -4.72 -8.26 -13.29
C SER A 163 -4.29 -7.85 -14.68
N THR A 164 -3.51 -8.69 -15.35
CA THR A 164 -3.06 -8.48 -16.74
C THR A 164 -3.48 -9.63 -17.64
N GLY A 165 -3.48 -9.42 -18.96
CA GLY A 165 -3.75 -10.49 -19.91
C GLY A 165 -2.58 -11.46 -20.06
N THR A 166 -1.34 -10.94 -20.12
CA THR A 166 -0.15 -11.70 -20.52
C THR A 166 1.08 -11.31 -19.71
N GLN A 167 2.13 -12.16 -19.74
CA GLN A 167 3.36 -12.00 -18.95
C GLN A 167 4.04 -10.63 -19.11
N GLY A 168 4.20 -10.15 -20.34
CA GLY A 168 4.75 -8.82 -20.62
C GLY A 168 3.70 -7.70 -20.68
N GLY A 169 2.43 -8.01 -20.44
CA GLY A 169 1.28 -7.14 -20.68
C GLY A 169 1.05 -6.06 -19.61
N GLY A 170 2.10 -5.60 -18.94
CA GLY A 170 2.04 -4.51 -17.96
C GLY A 170 2.05 -4.93 -16.49
N GLN A 171 2.56 -6.12 -16.15
CA GLN A 171 2.69 -6.58 -14.76
C GLN A 171 3.51 -5.65 -13.85
N GLU A 172 4.41 -4.89 -14.44
CA GLU A 172 5.23 -3.91 -13.71
C GLU A 172 4.83 -2.48 -14.04
N THR A 173 4.48 -2.17 -15.29
CA THR A 173 4.13 -0.80 -15.69
C THR A 173 2.80 -0.34 -15.10
N THR A 174 1.81 -1.24 -14.96
CA THR A 174 0.50 -0.92 -14.37
C THR A 174 0.61 -0.46 -12.93
N PRO A 175 1.29 -1.18 -12.02
CA PRO A 175 1.52 -0.66 -10.68
C PRO A 175 2.50 0.52 -10.66
N LEU A 176 3.58 0.51 -11.47
CA LEU A 176 4.54 1.61 -11.54
C LEU A 176 3.87 2.96 -11.88
N THR A 177 2.97 2.98 -12.87
CA THR A 177 2.24 4.19 -13.27
C THR A 177 1.17 4.59 -12.24
N ALA A 178 0.67 3.65 -11.44
CA ALA A 178 -0.23 3.95 -10.34
C ALA A 178 0.47 4.61 -9.15
N VAL A 179 1.74 4.30 -8.88
CA VAL A 179 2.54 4.94 -7.81
C VAL A 179 2.57 6.47 -7.95
N THR A 180 2.53 6.98 -9.19
CA THR A 180 2.42 8.42 -9.44
C THR A 180 1.19 9.04 -8.78
N GLN A 181 0.04 8.36 -8.80
CA GLN A 181 -1.18 8.85 -8.13
C GLN A 181 -1.02 8.89 -6.61
N LEU A 182 -0.46 7.82 -6.03
CA LEU A 182 -0.22 7.74 -4.59
C LEU A 182 0.75 8.84 -4.12
N THR A 183 1.80 9.07 -4.90
CA THR A 183 2.83 10.09 -4.62
C THR A 183 2.24 11.49 -4.59
N HIS A 184 1.38 11.83 -5.57
CA HIS A 184 0.75 13.15 -5.62
C HIS A 184 -0.23 13.40 -4.46
N HIS A 185 -0.83 12.35 -3.91
CA HIS A 185 -1.65 12.42 -2.69
C HIS A 185 -0.85 12.41 -1.38
N GLY A 186 0.48 12.29 -1.45
CA GLY A 186 1.34 12.19 -0.27
C GLY A 186 1.19 10.88 0.49
N MET A 187 0.66 9.83 -0.15
CA MET A 187 0.49 8.51 0.47
C MET A 187 1.83 7.78 0.57
N VAL A 188 1.96 6.89 1.55
CA VAL A 188 3.15 6.05 1.70
C VAL A 188 2.94 4.78 0.88
N PHE A 189 3.63 4.65 -0.25
CA PHE A 189 3.56 3.43 -1.04
C PHE A 189 4.23 2.26 -0.30
N VAL A 190 3.46 1.19 -0.07
CA VAL A 190 3.90 -0.05 0.57
C VAL A 190 3.91 -1.16 -0.50
N PRO A 191 5.07 -1.43 -1.13
CA PRO A 191 5.22 -2.56 -2.04
C PRO A 191 5.30 -3.89 -1.28
N VAL A 192 5.01 -5.00 -1.94
CA VAL A 192 5.30 -6.34 -1.39
C VAL A 192 6.81 -6.55 -1.26
N GLY A 193 7.59 -6.01 -2.19
CA GLY A 193 9.02 -6.32 -2.30
C GLY A 193 9.22 -7.81 -2.56
N TYR A 194 10.23 -8.40 -1.91
CA TYR A 194 10.47 -9.84 -1.92
C TYR A 194 10.04 -10.52 -0.60
N THR A 195 9.14 -9.89 0.16
CA THR A 195 8.74 -10.39 1.49
C THR A 195 7.89 -11.66 1.43
N PHE A 196 7.31 -11.97 0.26
CA PHE A 196 6.66 -13.27 -0.03
C PHE A 196 7.67 -14.42 -0.22
N GLY A 197 8.96 -14.17 -0.01
CA GLY A 197 9.98 -15.18 0.20
C GLY A 197 10.36 -15.95 -1.07
N ALA A 198 10.70 -17.24 -0.90
CA ALA A 198 11.19 -18.10 -1.98
C ALA A 198 10.22 -18.20 -3.17
N LYS A 199 8.91 -18.03 -2.92
CA LYS A 199 7.87 -18.05 -3.96
C LYS A 199 8.04 -16.95 -5.00
N MET A 200 8.67 -15.82 -4.64
CA MET A 200 8.97 -14.73 -5.59
C MET A 200 10.04 -15.10 -6.64
N PHE A 201 10.75 -16.21 -6.45
CA PHE A 201 11.81 -16.69 -7.34
C PHE A 201 11.38 -17.94 -8.11
N ASP A 202 10.12 -18.36 -8.01
CA ASP A 202 9.61 -19.50 -8.77
C ASP A 202 9.50 -19.15 -10.26
N MET A 203 10.21 -19.92 -11.08
CA MET A 203 10.26 -19.79 -12.53
C MET A 203 9.69 -21.01 -13.25
N GLU A 204 9.15 -21.99 -12.54
CA GLU A 204 8.61 -23.23 -13.13
C GLU A 204 7.21 -23.02 -13.71
N LYS A 205 6.44 -22.11 -13.12
CA LYS A 205 5.07 -21.80 -13.55
C LYS A 205 4.97 -20.34 -13.94
N VAL A 206 4.01 -20.03 -14.80
CA VAL A 206 3.68 -18.64 -15.12
C VAL A 206 2.90 -18.03 -13.97
N GLN A 207 3.50 -17.03 -13.32
CA GLN A 207 3.02 -16.43 -12.07
C GLN A 207 2.82 -14.93 -12.20
N GLY A 208 1.65 -14.47 -11.78
CA GLY A 208 1.35 -13.06 -11.71
C GLY A 208 1.91 -12.38 -10.46
N GLY A 209 2.00 -11.05 -10.52
CA GLY A 209 2.55 -10.24 -9.44
C GLY A 209 4.00 -9.86 -9.69
N SER A 210 4.47 -8.91 -8.89
CA SER A 210 5.84 -8.39 -8.94
C SER A 210 6.18 -7.79 -7.58
N PRO A 211 7.42 -7.33 -7.34
CA PRO A 211 7.75 -6.63 -6.11
C PRO A 211 6.89 -5.38 -5.86
N TYR A 212 6.23 -4.84 -6.88
CA TYR A 212 5.31 -3.70 -6.73
C TYR A 212 3.97 -4.07 -6.07
N GLY A 213 3.55 -5.33 -6.12
CA GLY A 213 2.25 -5.76 -5.62
C GLY A 213 1.81 -7.13 -6.13
N ALA A 214 0.83 -7.72 -5.46
CA ALA A 214 0.20 -8.96 -5.88
C ALA A 214 -0.49 -8.78 -7.25
N GLY A 215 -0.43 -9.81 -8.08
CA GLY A 215 -1.05 -9.74 -9.40
C GLY A 215 -1.42 -11.10 -9.97
N THR A 216 -2.22 -11.10 -11.03
CA THR A 216 -2.67 -12.33 -11.70
C THR A 216 -2.76 -12.18 -13.21
N PHE A 217 -2.61 -13.28 -13.93
CA PHE A 217 -2.89 -13.35 -15.36
C PHE A 217 -4.31 -13.85 -15.65
N ALA A 218 -5.07 -13.05 -16.40
CA ALA A 218 -6.38 -13.42 -16.93
C ALA A 218 -6.32 -14.19 -18.26
N GLY A 219 -5.20 -14.15 -18.98
CA GLY A 219 -5.11 -14.74 -20.31
C GLY A 219 -6.05 -14.04 -21.30
N ASP A 220 -6.87 -14.83 -21.98
CA ASP A 220 -8.00 -14.39 -22.81
C ASP A 220 -9.28 -14.09 -21.99
N GLY A 221 -9.19 -14.13 -20.66
CA GLY A 221 -10.30 -14.01 -19.71
C GLY A 221 -10.73 -15.34 -19.11
N SER A 222 -10.20 -16.48 -19.58
CA SER A 222 -10.53 -17.82 -19.05
C SER A 222 -9.65 -18.28 -17.88
N ARG A 223 -8.45 -17.70 -17.72
CA ARG A 223 -7.51 -18.10 -16.67
C ARG A 223 -7.84 -17.38 -15.36
N TRP A 224 -8.21 -18.15 -14.34
CA TRP A 224 -8.40 -17.63 -12.99
C TRP A 224 -7.09 -17.54 -12.20
N PRO A 225 -7.04 -16.72 -11.13
CA PRO A 225 -5.90 -16.66 -10.25
C PRO A 225 -5.49 -18.05 -9.76
N SER A 226 -4.22 -18.39 -9.95
CA SER A 226 -3.64 -19.62 -9.44
C SER A 226 -3.49 -19.57 -7.92
N GLU A 227 -3.32 -20.74 -7.29
CA GLU A 227 -3.12 -20.85 -5.84
C GLU A 227 -2.00 -19.93 -5.33
N MET A 228 -0.84 -19.93 -5.99
CA MET A 228 0.28 -19.08 -5.57
C MET A 228 0.01 -17.58 -5.78
N GLU A 229 -0.77 -17.18 -6.80
CA GLU A 229 -1.18 -15.77 -6.97
C GLU A 229 -2.17 -15.35 -5.87
N LEU A 230 -3.01 -16.27 -5.41
CA LEU A 230 -3.91 -16.06 -4.27
C LEU A 230 -3.13 -15.99 -2.95
N GLU A 231 -2.15 -16.87 -2.73
CA GLU A 231 -1.27 -16.79 -1.57
C GLU A 231 -0.45 -15.49 -1.55
N HIS A 232 0.01 -15.00 -2.71
CA HIS A 232 0.67 -13.71 -2.81
C HIS A 232 -0.28 -12.56 -2.49
N ALA A 233 -1.55 -12.67 -2.87
CA ALA A 233 -2.58 -11.70 -2.51
C ALA A 233 -2.98 -11.76 -1.02
N PHE A 234 -2.88 -12.91 -0.38
CA PHE A 234 -3.10 -13.07 1.06
C PHE A 234 -1.98 -12.41 1.90
N HIS A 235 -0.74 -12.51 1.42
CA HIS A 235 0.47 -11.99 2.09
C HIS A 235 0.52 -10.46 2.14
#